data_AF-A0A7C5H1C9-F1
#
_entry.id   AF-A0A7C5H1C9-F1
#
_cell.length_a   1.000
_cell.length_b   1.000
_cell.length_c   1.000
_cell.angle_alpha   90.00
_cell.angle_beta   90.00
_cell.angle_gamma   90.00
#
_symmetry.space_group_name_H-M   'P 1'
#
loop_
_entity.id
_entity.type
_entity.pdbx_description
1 polymer ?
#
loop_
_entity_poly.entity_id
_entity_poly.type
_entity_poly.pdbx_seq_one_letter_code
_entity_poly.pdbx_strand_id
1 'polypeptide(L)'
;MIRTPEQYVESLRDGRIVYQDGQKLDDITAYPPYKAAIERAASEYYLKALPQNRSLFCTVEDGEEFYFIYKVPKTPEDIQRRRTIIQTLMRSGAAATSLTGIDGLNGVAWAAGKMDAALGTNYRQRVEEFRKLCQKTDPSICAAVSDPKGHRGLHADDPRQKHKDFYLRIVDRTKDGIFINGCKLHISESILANWLICLPSRNHEESERDYAVACAVPCNAKGVKFIATDSELASGGGHPMIIFDNVFVPNERVFMAGEWQFSRLMATSFARYHRLTAATYKSVQLQIVAGLAMLMAEYNGLTHATRIRDMLAWLAMYADMTEALGKAAALDAKIDPETGLAAPNVVYTNCAKFWFADNWHQAMKYLQDITGGIAATMPSMKDWENPETRPYIEKYLAGDARYPTEERLRALLMVRRLGSTFNGILSVHAEGSLAAQRMTIYQMADWERFKAAARRAMGLPTDHPEFKDLPTEAPWKMPERGQKK
;
A
#
# COMPACT_ATOMS: atom_id res chain seq x y z
N MET A 1 14.89 16.85 -12.07
CA MET A 1 13.79 17.41 -12.90
C MET A 1 12.48 16.94 -12.32
N ILE A 2 11.46 17.79 -12.28
CA ILE A 2 10.09 17.42 -11.91
C ILE A 2 9.26 17.31 -13.18
N ARG A 3 8.71 16.12 -13.46
CA ARG A 3 7.93 15.89 -14.69
C ARG A 3 6.61 16.64 -14.67
N THR A 4 6.17 17.11 -15.83
CA THR A 4 4.80 17.54 -16.08
C THR A 4 3.88 16.34 -16.34
N PRO A 5 2.54 16.50 -16.24
CA PRO A 5 1.58 15.48 -16.66
C PRO A 5 1.83 14.93 -18.07
N GLU A 6 2.12 15.82 -19.03
CA GLU A 6 2.35 15.46 -20.44
C GLU A 6 3.63 14.64 -20.60
N GLN A 7 4.71 15.03 -19.89
CA GLN A 7 5.96 14.27 -19.87
C GLN A 7 5.77 12.88 -19.25
N TYR A 8 4.91 12.75 -18.24
CA TYR A 8 4.56 11.46 -17.67
C TYR A 8 3.80 10.59 -18.68
N VAL A 9 2.74 11.12 -19.31
CA VAL A 9 1.96 10.36 -20.30
C VAL A 9 2.83 9.93 -21.48
N GLU A 10 3.69 10.81 -21.99
CA GLU A 10 4.62 10.48 -23.07
C GLU A 10 5.62 9.39 -22.65
N SER A 11 6.05 9.37 -21.39
CA SER A 11 6.93 8.32 -20.88
C SER A 11 6.33 6.90 -20.86
N LEU A 12 5.01 6.78 -21.05
CA LEU A 12 4.31 5.50 -21.17
C LEU A 12 4.33 4.95 -22.60
N ARG A 13 4.70 5.76 -23.60
CA ARG A 13 4.84 5.38 -25.02
C ARG A 13 6.24 4.82 -25.30
N ASP A 14 6.64 3.83 -24.50
CA ASP A 14 8.01 3.31 -24.46
C ASP A 14 8.16 1.93 -25.12
N GLY A 15 7.12 1.46 -25.80
CA GLY A 15 7.09 0.16 -26.49
C GLY A 15 6.89 -1.05 -25.58
N ARG A 16 6.51 -0.84 -24.31
CA ARG A 16 6.15 -1.93 -23.39
C ARG A 16 5.10 -2.87 -23.98
N ILE A 17 5.19 -4.15 -23.63
CA ILE A 17 4.26 -5.18 -24.10
C ILE A 17 3.14 -5.36 -23.07
N VAL A 18 1.91 -4.98 -23.43
CA VAL A 18 0.74 -5.12 -22.56
C VAL A 18 -0.35 -5.88 -23.30
N TYR A 19 -0.94 -6.88 -22.64
CA TYR A 19 -2.11 -7.60 -23.09
C TYR A 19 -3.31 -7.28 -22.19
N GLN A 20 -4.48 -7.06 -22.78
CA GLN A 20 -5.77 -6.92 -22.10
C GLN A 20 -6.79 -7.80 -22.82
N ASP A 21 -7.54 -8.61 -22.09
CA ASP A 21 -8.63 -9.46 -22.62
C ASP A 21 -8.26 -10.27 -23.87
N GLY A 22 -7.04 -10.83 -23.86
CA GLY A 22 -6.50 -11.65 -24.95
C GLY A 22 -5.87 -10.88 -26.11
N GLN A 23 -5.90 -9.54 -26.10
CA GLN A 23 -5.35 -8.70 -27.17
C GLN A 23 -4.10 -7.96 -26.72
N LYS A 24 -3.10 -7.86 -27.60
CA LYS A 24 -1.94 -6.99 -27.40
C LYS A 24 -2.37 -5.55 -27.69
N LEU A 25 -2.09 -4.63 -26.77
CA LEU A 25 -2.31 -3.21 -26.98
C LEU A 25 -1.09 -2.60 -27.69
N ASP A 26 -1.34 -1.78 -28.72
CA ASP A 26 -0.28 -1.05 -29.42
C ASP A 26 0.21 0.16 -28.62
N ASP A 27 -0.71 0.92 -28.03
CA ASP A 27 -0.43 2.07 -27.17
C ASP A 27 -1.44 2.12 -26.02
N ILE A 28 -0.94 1.96 -24.78
CA ILE A 28 -1.77 2.01 -23.59
C ILE A 28 -2.35 3.41 -23.32
N THR A 29 -1.73 4.47 -23.85
CA THR A 29 -2.20 5.85 -23.71
C THR A 29 -3.37 6.16 -24.64
N ALA A 30 -3.50 5.40 -25.72
CA ALA A 30 -4.60 5.49 -26.67
C ALA A 30 -5.76 4.54 -26.33
N TYR A 31 -5.58 3.58 -25.42
CA TYR A 31 -6.62 2.61 -25.06
C TYR A 31 -7.72 3.27 -24.21
N PRO A 32 -8.96 3.45 -24.72
CA PRO A 32 -9.97 4.26 -24.04
C PRO A 32 -10.31 3.81 -22.61
N PRO A 33 -10.40 2.50 -22.29
CA PRO A 33 -10.64 2.05 -20.92
C PRO A 33 -9.55 2.45 -19.91
N TYR A 34 -8.36 2.85 -20.36
CA TYR A 34 -7.27 3.30 -19.49
C TYR A 34 -7.23 4.81 -19.29
N LYS A 35 -7.97 5.59 -20.07
CA LYS A 35 -7.96 7.06 -20.03
C LYS A 35 -8.08 7.60 -18.60
N ALA A 36 -9.12 7.19 -17.87
CA ALA A 36 -9.36 7.68 -16.51
C ALA A 36 -8.26 7.27 -15.51
N ALA A 37 -7.58 6.14 -15.71
CA ALA A 37 -6.46 5.76 -14.84
C ALA A 37 -5.20 6.56 -15.15
N ILE A 38 -4.93 6.81 -16.43
CA ILE A 38 -3.81 7.65 -16.88
C ILE A 38 -4.01 9.10 -16.42
N GLU A 39 -5.21 9.66 -16.54
CA GLU A 39 -5.54 11.00 -16.03
C GLU A 39 -5.31 11.11 -14.52
N ARG A 40 -5.75 10.11 -13.74
CA ARG A 40 -5.50 10.06 -12.30
C ARG A 40 -4.01 9.95 -11.99
N ALA A 41 -3.25 9.16 -12.74
CA ALA A 41 -1.81 9.01 -12.58
C ALA A 41 -1.05 10.30 -12.93
N ALA A 42 -1.39 10.94 -14.05
CA ALA A 42 -0.83 12.21 -14.48
C ALA A 42 -1.16 13.36 -13.50
N SER A 43 -2.28 13.26 -12.78
CA SER A 43 -2.68 14.25 -11.77
C SER A 43 -1.69 14.36 -10.60
N GLU A 44 -0.92 13.32 -10.27
CA GLU A 44 0.17 13.42 -9.29
C GLU A 44 1.23 14.45 -9.73
N TYR A 45 1.61 14.40 -11.00
CA TYR A 45 2.58 15.32 -11.60
C TYR A 45 2.02 16.74 -11.68
N TYR A 46 0.73 16.87 -12.01
CA TYR A 46 0.03 18.16 -12.00
C TYR A 46 0.05 18.78 -10.59
N LEU A 47 -0.40 18.03 -9.58
CA LEU A 47 -0.48 18.51 -8.20
C LEU A 47 0.87 18.91 -7.63
N LYS A 48 1.94 18.17 -7.96
CA LYS A 48 3.31 18.50 -7.59
C LYS A 48 3.84 19.78 -8.25
N ALA A 49 3.40 20.07 -9.47
CA ALA A 49 3.82 21.26 -10.21
C ALA A 49 3.15 22.55 -9.69
N LEU A 50 1.99 22.45 -9.05
CA LEU A 50 1.24 23.60 -8.53
C LEU A 50 2.05 24.39 -7.47
N PRO A 51 2.18 25.73 -7.59
CA PRO A 51 2.97 26.55 -6.67
C PRO A 51 2.62 26.36 -5.19
N GLN A 52 1.32 26.28 -4.86
CA GLN A 52 0.85 26.09 -3.48
C GLN A 52 1.20 24.73 -2.88
N ASN A 53 1.50 23.74 -3.72
CA ASN A 53 1.85 22.38 -3.30
C ASN A 53 3.37 22.14 -3.32
N ARG A 54 4.16 23.03 -3.94
CA ARG A 54 5.60 22.81 -4.16
C ARG A 54 6.36 22.55 -2.87
N SER A 55 6.08 23.27 -1.79
CA SER A 55 6.74 23.07 -0.48
C SER A 55 6.40 21.73 0.16
N LEU A 56 5.24 21.14 -0.15
CA LEU A 56 4.86 19.81 0.32
C LEU A 56 5.51 18.72 -0.54
N PHE A 57 5.39 18.84 -1.87
CA PHE A 57 5.81 17.79 -2.79
C PHE A 57 7.30 17.84 -3.14
N CYS A 58 7.98 18.98 -3.16
CA CYS A 58 9.35 19.08 -3.63
C CYS A 58 10.33 19.46 -2.52
N THR A 59 11.58 19.05 -2.67
CA THR A 59 12.68 19.44 -1.77
C THR A 59 13.93 19.71 -2.57
N VAL A 60 14.85 20.46 -1.98
CA VAL A 60 16.16 20.75 -2.55
C VAL A 60 17.21 20.13 -1.64
N GLU A 61 18.09 19.29 -2.20
CA GLU A 61 19.31 18.81 -1.55
C GLU A 61 20.46 19.00 -2.54
N ASP A 62 21.61 19.46 -2.05
CA ASP A 62 22.81 19.72 -2.88
C ASP A 62 22.57 20.61 -4.12
N GLY A 63 21.63 21.56 -4.01
CA GLY A 63 21.28 22.51 -5.08
C GLY A 63 20.30 21.96 -6.13
N GLU A 64 19.90 20.69 -6.03
CA GLU A 64 19.00 20.05 -6.98
C GLU A 64 17.60 19.87 -6.39
N GLU A 65 16.58 20.35 -7.11
CA GLU A 65 15.17 20.13 -6.74
C GLU A 65 14.66 18.79 -7.28
N PHE A 66 14.06 17.99 -6.41
CA PHE A 66 13.43 16.71 -6.77
C PHE A 66 12.17 16.43 -5.96
N TYR A 67 11.41 15.43 -6.41
CA TYR A 67 10.17 15.01 -5.76
C TYR A 67 10.48 14.41 -4.38
N PHE A 68 9.97 15.02 -3.30
CA PHE A 68 10.28 14.72 -1.90
C PHE A 68 10.17 13.24 -1.54
N ILE A 69 9.27 12.48 -2.17
CA ILE A 69 9.16 11.05 -1.88
C ILE A 69 10.51 10.33 -2.09
N TYR A 70 11.34 10.78 -3.04
CA TYR A 70 12.66 10.20 -3.30
C TYR A 70 13.72 10.51 -2.25
N LYS A 71 13.48 11.47 -1.34
CA LYS A 71 14.38 11.77 -0.23
C LYS A 71 14.54 10.53 0.65
N VAL A 72 15.75 10.21 1.09
CA VAL A 72 15.96 9.15 2.09
C VAL A 72 15.31 9.60 3.41
N PRO A 73 14.37 8.83 4.00
CA PRO A 73 13.73 9.23 5.24
C PRO A 73 14.72 9.10 6.40
N LYS A 74 14.98 10.19 7.12
CA LYS A 74 15.90 10.21 8.27
C LYS A 74 15.23 10.60 9.58
N THR A 75 14.03 11.16 9.53
CA THR A 75 13.30 11.61 10.73
C THR A 75 11.81 11.24 10.72
N PRO A 76 11.12 11.27 11.88
CA PRO A 76 9.66 11.15 11.94
C PRO A 76 8.92 12.18 11.07
N GLU A 77 9.45 13.39 10.94
CA GLU A 77 8.89 14.47 10.12
C GLU A 77 8.93 14.12 8.63
N ASP A 78 10.00 13.46 8.16
CA ASP A 78 10.07 12.98 6.79
C ASP A 78 8.95 11.97 6.49
N ILE A 79 8.73 11.04 7.43
CA ILE A 79 7.67 10.03 7.34
C ILE A 79 6.29 10.70 7.37
N GLN A 80 6.07 11.68 8.24
CA GLN A 80 4.82 12.42 8.28
C GLN A 80 4.56 13.24 7.02
N ARG A 81 5.59 13.88 6.46
CA ARG A 81 5.45 14.64 5.21
C ARG A 81 5.05 13.74 4.05
N ARG A 82 5.57 12.52 3.98
CA ARG A 82 5.11 11.50 3.01
C ARG A 82 3.63 11.17 3.21
N ARG A 83 3.18 11.02 4.46
CA ARG A 83 1.75 10.80 4.73
C ARG A 83 0.88 11.94 4.23
N THR A 84 1.29 13.19 4.48
CA THR A 84 0.57 14.37 4.00
C THR A 84 0.50 14.41 2.47
N ILE A 85 1.59 14.05 1.77
CA ILE A 85 1.58 13.90 0.30
C ILE A 85 0.53 12.87 -0.13
N ILE A 86 0.56 11.66 0.47
CA ILE A 86 -0.39 10.58 0.15
C ILE A 86 -1.83 11.04 0.37
N GLN A 87 -2.12 11.65 1.52
CA GLN A 87 -3.46 12.15 1.84
C GLN A 87 -3.91 13.22 0.85
N THR A 88 -3.01 14.10 0.43
CA THR A 88 -3.30 15.16 -0.55
C THR A 88 -3.65 14.57 -1.91
N LEU A 89 -2.89 13.58 -2.38
CA LEU A 89 -3.16 12.86 -3.63
C LEU A 89 -4.54 12.17 -3.56
N MET A 90 -4.79 11.40 -2.51
CA MET A 90 -6.04 10.64 -2.35
C MET A 90 -7.27 11.55 -2.25
N ARG A 91 -7.19 12.65 -1.49
CA ARG A 91 -8.29 13.63 -1.37
C ARG A 91 -8.58 14.38 -2.66
N SER A 92 -7.58 14.52 -3.52
CA SER A 92 -7.72 15.19 -4.82
C SER A 92 -8.23 14.27 -5.93
N GLY A 93 -8.45 12.97 -5.65
CA GLY A 93 -8.82 11.98 -6.66
C GLY A 93 -7.68 11.55 -7.60
N ALA A 94 -6.45 12.04 -7.36
CA ALA A 94 -5.27 11.60 -8.08
C ALA A 94 -4.89 10.17 -7.66
N ALA A 95 -4.18 9.47 -8.54
CA ALA A 95 -3.46 8.26 -8.14
C ALA A 95 -2.16 8.64 -7.44
N ALA A 96 -1.49 7.65 -6.88
CA ALA A 96 -0.18 7.83 -6.29
C ALA A 96 0.75 6.76 -6.89
N THR A 97 1.30 7.12 -8.04
CA THR A 97 1.90 6.22 -9.03
C THR A 97 3.21 5.60 -8.56
N SER A 98 3.77 6.09 -7.45
CA SER A 98 5.07 5.66 -6.93
C SER A 98 5.04 5.10 -5.51
N LEU A 99 3.86 4.90 -4.90
CA LEU A 99 3.73 4.49 -3.49
C LEU A 99 4.45 3.18 -3.18
N THR A 100 4.14 2.13 -3.94
CA THR A 100 4.75 0.82 -3.71
C THR A 100 6.25 0.88 -4.02
N GLY A 101 6.64 1.55 -5.10
CA GLY A 101 8.03 1.63 -5.50
C GLY A 101 8.88 2.43 -4.51
N ILE A 102 8.38 3.54 -3.93
CA ILE A 102 9.19 4.30 -2.96
C ILE A 102 9.36 3.53 -1.64
N ASP A 103 8.33 2.81 -1.20
CA ASP A 103 8.42 1.93 -0.04
C ASP A 103 9.37 0.76 -0.31
N GLY A 104 9.35 0.23 -1.54
CA GLY A 104 10.30 -0.77 -2.02
C GLY A 104 11.72 -0.24 -2.04
N LEU A 105 11.94 0.95 -2.57
CA LEU A 105 13.26 1.58 -2.66
C LEU A 105 13.88 1.83 -1.28
N ASN A 106 13.09 2.32 -0.32
CA ASN A 106 13.57 2.52 1.05
C ASN A 106 13.77 1.19 1.79
N GLY A 107 12.89 0.22 1.58
CA GLY A 107 13.04 -1.13 2.12
C GLY A 107 14.31 -1.82 1.63
N VAL A 108 14.50 -1.88 0.31
CA VAL A 108 15.70 -2.48 -0.30
C VAL A 108 16.96 -1.75 0.14
N ALA A 109 16.93 -0.41 0.21
CA ALA A 109 18.05 0.36 0.74
C ALA A 109 18.40 -0.07 2.18
N TRP A 110 17.41 -0.18 3.06
CA TRP A 110 17.63 -0.64 4.43
C TRP A 110 18.21 -2.07 4.48
N ALA A 111 17.60 -3.02 3.76
CA ALA A 111 18.04 -4.42 3.76
C ALA A 111 19.43 -4.60 3.12
N ALA A 112 19.71 -3.91 2.02
CA ALA A 112 21.03 -3.90 1.39
C ALA A 112 22.11 -3.32 2.30
N GLY A 113 21.80 -2.28 3.09
CA GLY A 113 22.74 -1.73 4.07
C GLY A 113 23.13 -2.74 5.15
N LYS A 114 22.17 -3.49 5.69
CA LYS A 114 22.43 -4.58 6.65
C LYS A 114 23.26 -5.70 6.04
N MET A 115 22.97 -6.03 4.78
CA MET A 115 23.67 -7.08 4.05
C MET A 115 25.12 -6.68 3.73
N ASP A 116 25.34 -5.44 3.27
CA ASP A 116 26.66 -4.89 3.01
C ASP A 116 27.52 -4.85 4.29
N ALA A 117 26.94 -4.45 5.43
CA ALA A 117 27.64 -4.46 6.71
C ALA A 117 28.04 -5.87 7.16
N ALA A 118 27.23 -6.89 6.86
CA ALA A 118 27.50 -8.26 7.25
C ALA A 118 28.43 -9.02 6.28
N LEU A 119 28.37 -8.73 4.98
CA LEU A 119 29.02 -9.51 3.93
C LEU A 119 30.10 -8.75 3.15
N GLY A 120 30.25 -7.44 3.35
CA GLY A 120 31.18 -6.60 2.59
C GLY A 120 30.77 -6.39 1.13
N THR A 121 29.50 -6.58 0.80
CA THR A 121 28.93 -6.26 -0.53
C THR A 121 28.74 -4.74 -0.69
N ASN A 122 28.37 -4.30 -1.90
CA ASN A 122 28.13 -2.89 -2.23
C ASN A 122 26.73 -2.64 -2.82
N TYR A 123 25.74 -3.42 -2.38
CA TYR A 123 24.39 -3.34 -2.93
C TYR A 123 23.71 -2.02 -2.56
N ARG A 124 23.94 -1.49 -1.36
CA ARG A 124 23.37 -0.22 -0.91
C ARG A 124 23.76 0.92 -1.84
N GLN A 125 25.02 0.99 -2.25
CA GLN A 125 25.50 2.02 -3.16
C GLN A 125 24.72 1.99 -4.48
N ARG A 126 24.47 0.80 -5.04
CA ARG A 126 23.69 0.63 -6.28
C ARG A 126 22.25 1.10 -6.12
N VAL A 127 21.64 0.84 -4.96
CA VAL A 127 20.29 1.33 -4.64
C VAL A 127 20.26 2.86 -4.60
N GLU A 128 21.26 3.51 -4.01
CA GLU A 128 21.35 4.98 -3.97
C GLU A 128 21.64 5.59 -5.34
N GLU A 129 22.45 4.95 -6.19
CA GLU A 129 22.63 5.40 -7.58
C GLU A 129 21.32 5.30 -8.38
N PHE A 130 20.53 4.24 -8.18
CA PHE A 130 19.19 4.15 -8.76
C PHE A 130 18.24 5.22 -8.21
N ARG A 131 18.32 5.55 -6.91
CA ARG A 131 17.58 6.67 -6.31
C ARG A 131 17.95 8.00 -6.97
N LYS A 132 19.24 8.28 -7.20
CA LYS A 132 19.70 9.49 -7.90
C LYS A 132 19.14 9.58 -9.32
N LEU A 133 19.10 8.45 -10.04
CA LEU A 133 18.42 8.38 -11.34
C LEU A 133 16.94 8.78 -11.22
N CYS A 134 16.25 8.27 -10.20
CA CYS A 134 14.85 8.62 -9.95
C CYS A 134 14.66 10.10 -9.56
N GLN A 135 15.52 10.67 -8.72
CA GLN A 135 15.52 12.10 -8.40
C GLN A 135 15.71 12.97 -9.65
N LYS A 136 16.62 12.54 -10.54
CA LYS A 136 16.92 13.26 -11.79
C LYS A 136 15.76 13.19 -12.78
N THR A 137 15.13 12.03 -12.93
CA THR A 137 14.20 11.74 -14.02
C THR A 137 12.73 11.65 -13.61
N ASP A 138 12.43 11.69 -12.31
CA ASP A 138 11.10 11.66 -11.71
C ASP A 138 10.14 10.61 -12.32
N PRO A 139 10.57 9.33 -12.43
CA PRO A 139 9.75 8.27 -13.00
C PRO A 139 8.60 7.89 -12.06
N SER A 140 7.62 7.16 -12.58
CA SER A 140 6.76 6.33 -11.73
C SER A 140 7.43 4.98 -11.47
N ILE A 141 7.38 4.48 -10.23
CA ILE A 141 8.03 3.24 -9.82
C ILE A 141 7.11 2.32 -9.00
N CYS A 142 7.18 1.00 -9.23
CA CYS A 142 6.43 0.01 -8.46
C CYS A 142 7.33 -1.03 -7.79
N ALA A 143 6.93 -1.54 -6.63
CA ALA A 143 7.57 -2.70 -6.01
C ALA A 143 6.89 -4.00 -6.47
N ALA A 144 7.65 -4.87 -7.12
CA ALA A 144 7.21 -6.16 -7.63
C ALA A 144 7.67 -7.29 -6.70
N VAL A 145 6.86 -7.57 -5.67
CA VAL A 145 7.23 -8.50 -4.59
C VAL A 145 6.61 -9.89 -4.79
N SER A 146 5.28 -9.99 -4.84
CA SER A 146 4.57 -11.27 -4.79
C SER A 146 4.74 -12.10 -6.05
N ASP A 147 5.19 -13.35 -5.89
CA ASP A 147 5.24 -14.35 -6.96
C ASP A 147 3.94 -15.20 -7.02
N PRO A 148 3.70 -15.96 -8.10
CA PRO A 148 2.64 -16.98 -8.17
C PRO A 148 2.65 -18.05 -7.07
N LYS A 149 3.84 -18.45 -6.60
CA LYS A 149 4.09 -19.39 -5.49
C LYS A 149 3.72 -20.87 -5.73
N GLY A 150 3.12 -21.23 -6.86
CA GLY A 150 2.87 -22.64 -7.22
C GLY A 150 2.09 -23.42 -6.15
N HIS A 151 2.58 -24.60 -5.78
CA HIS A 151 2.06 -25.32 -4.61
C HIS A 151 2.61 -24.68 -3.32
N ARG A 152 1.73 -24.09 -2.50
CA ARG A 152 2.13 -23.22 -1.37
C ARG A 152 2.80 -23.98 -0.21
N GLY A 153 2.56 -25.28 -0.10
CA GLY A 153 3.21 -26.16 0.88
C GLY A 153 4.60 -26.66 0.48
N LEU A 154 5.11 -26.26 -0.70
CA LEU A 154 6.43 -26.67 -1.19
C LEU A 154 7.41 -25.49 -1.19
N HIS A 155 8.70 -25.81 -1.21
CA HIS A 155 9.77 -24.85 -1.48
C HIS A 155 9.79 -24.48 -2.97
N ALA A 156 10.55 -23.43 -3.33
CA ALA A 156 10.58 -22.90 -4.68
C ALA A 156 11.31 -23.85 -5.66
N ASP A 157 12.35 -24.53 -5.19
CA ASP A 157 13.17 -25.49 -5.93
C ASP A 157 12.68 -26.94 -5.83
N ASP A 158 11.64 -27.21 -5.04
CA ASP A 158 11.10 -28.56 -4.84
C ASP A 158 10.69 -29.19 -6.18
N PRO A 159 11.17 -30.39 -6.54
CA PRO A 159 10.92 -31.02 -7.83
C PRO A 159 9.44 -31.36 -8.06
N ARG A 160 8.60 -31.35 -7.02
CA ARG A 160 7.14 -31.52 -7.13
C ARG A 160 6.44 -30.23 -7.57
N GLN A 161 7.13 -29.09 -7.58
CA GLN A 161 6.65 -27.92 -8.32
C GLN A 161 6.64 -28.24 -9.81
N LYS A 162 5.56 -27.86 -10.51
CA LYS A 162 5.41 -28.15 -11.95
C LYS A 162 6.55 -27.56 -12.81
N HIS A 163 7.13 -26.44 -12.37
CA HIS A 163 8.32 -25.81 -12.95
C HIS A 163 8.96 -24.87 -11.93
N LYS A 164 10.18 -24.42 -12.23
CA LYS A 164 10.99 -23.55 -11.35
C LYS A 164 10.56 -22.08 -11.35
N ASP A 165 9.83 -21.64 -12.37
CA ASP A 165 9.57 -20.22 -12.63
C ASP A 165 8.31 -19.66 -11.93
N PHE A 166 7.79 -20.36 -10.91
CA PHE A 166 6.72 -19.82 -10.03
C PHE A 166 7.19 -18.68 -9.13
N TYR A 167 8.51 -18.50 -9.03
CA TYR A 167 9.19 -17.43 -8.34
C TYR A 167 10.20 -16.81 -9.30
N LEU A 168 10.37 -15.50 -9.24
CA LEU A 168 11.43 -14.83 -9.97
C LEU A 168 12.79 -15.37 -9.54
N ARG A 169 13.62 -15.77 -10.50
CA ARG A 169 14.95 -16.33 -10.25
C ARG A 169 15.96 -15.93 -11.29
N ILE A 170 17.21 -16.03 -10.91
CA ILE A 170 18.36 -15.90 -11.80
C ILE A 170 18.49 -17.19 -12.61
N VAL A 171 18.64 -17.05 -13.93
CA VAL A 171 18.81 -18.18 -14.86
C VAL A 171 20.19 -18.23 -15.48
N ASP A 172 20.88 -17.09 -15.53
CA ASP A 172 22.25 -16.99 -16.02
C ASP A 172 22.96 -15.79 -15.38
N ARG A 173 24.29 -15.87 -15.28
CA ARG A 173 25.16 -14.84 -14.71
C ARG A 173 26.30 -14.55 -15.68
N THR A 174 26.46 -13.29 -16.02
CA THR A 174 27.53 -12.81 -16.89
C THR A 174 28.41 -11.82 -16.13
N LYS A 175 29.54 -11.43 -16.72
CA LYS A 175 30.38 -10.37 -16.16
C LYS A 175 29.65 -9.02 -16.07
N ASP A 176 28.66 -8.78 -16.94
CA ASP A 176 27.99 -7.48 -17.09
C ASP A 176 26.65 -7.41 -16.33
N GLY A 177 26.13 -8.54 -15.85
CA GLY A 177 24.84 -8.61 -15.17
C GLY A 177 24.26 -10.02 -15.08
N ILE A 178 22.96 -10.09 -14.80
CA ILE A 178 22.20 -11.34 -14.63
C ILE A 178 21.06 -11.44 -15.64
N PHE A 179 20.65 -12.66 -15.96
CA PHE A 179 19.37 -12.92 -16.63
C PHE A 179 18.38 -13.49 -15.63
N ILE A 180 17.12 -13.03 -15.69
CA ILE A 180 16.05 -13.46 -14.79
C ILE A 180 14.84 -14.01 -15.56
N ASN A 181 14.24 -15.06 -15.00
CA ASN A 181 12.95 -15.61 -15.42
C ASN A 181 11.97 -15.67 -14.24
N GLY A 182 10.69 -15.59 -14.56
CA GLY A 182 9.62 -15.86 -13.61
C GLY A 182 8.45 -14.92 -13.79
N CYS A 183 7.71 -14.72 -12.72
CA CYS A 183 6.47 -13.97 -12.74
C CYS A 183 6.25 -13.22 -11.43
N LYS A 184 5.72 -12.00 -11.52
CA LYS A 184 5.19 -11.25 -10.37
C LYS A 184 3.69 -11.03 -10.56
N LEU A 185 2.94 -11.15 -9.47
CA LEU A 185 1.50 -11.01 -9.46
C LEU A 185 1.07 -9.83 -8.59
N HIS A 186 -0.07 -9.26 -8.97
CA HIS A 186 -0.81 -8.29 -8.17
C HIS A 186 -0.09 -6.95 -7.97
N ILE A 187 0.70 -6.50 -8.93
CA ILE A 187 1.50 -5.27 -8.78
C ILE A 187 0.68 -4.08 -9.25
N SER A 188 0.00 -3.42 -8.30
CA SER A 188 -0.92 -2.31 -8.53
C SER A 188 -0.35 -1.26 -9.48
N GLU A 189 -1.11 -0.93 -10.53
CA GLU A 189 -0.80 0.16 -11.47
C GLU A 189 0.55 0.04 -12.20
N SER A 190 1.21 -1.12 -12.17
CA SER A 190 2.53 -1.30 -12.81
C SER A 190 2.53 -1.14 -14.34
N ILE A 191 1.39 -1.33 -15.01
CA ILE A 191 1.20 -0.97 -16.43
C ILE A 191 1.38 0.54 -16.66
N LEU A 192 1.21 1.37 -15.63
CA LEU A 192 1.34 2.82 -15.65
C LEU A 192 2.68 3.30 -15.04
N ALA A 193 3.59 2.38 -14.68
CA ALA A 193 4.90 2.70 -14.12
C ALA A 193 6.00 2.73 -15.17
N ASN A 194 7.14 3.34 -14.87
CA ASN A 194 8.34 3.28 -15.71
C ASN A 194 9.32 2.18 -15.24
N TRP A 195 9.38 1.90 -13.93
CA TRP A 195 10.29 0.91 -13.36
C TRP A 195 9.61 -0.04 -12.38
N LEU A 196 10.13 -1.27 -12.34
CA LEU A 196 9.81 -2.32 -11.38
C LEU A 196 11.01 -2.56 -10.48
N ILE A 197 10.82 -2.41 -9.16
CA ILE A 197 11.77 -2.87 -8.15
C ILE A 197 11.34 -4.26 -7.75
N CYS A 198 12.04 -5.27 -8.25
CA CYS A 198 11.77 -6.68 -7.97
C CYS A 198 12.43 -7.10 -6.65
N LEU A 199 11.69 -7.83 -5.81
CA LEU A 199 12.17 -8.38 -4.53
C LEU A 199 11.81 -9.86 -4.44
N PRO A 200 12.51 -10.67 -3.63
CA PRO A 200 12.01 -11.99 -3.24
C PRO A 200 10.72 -11.85 -2.40
N SER A 201 9.88 -12.89 -2.39
CA SER A 201 8.62 -12.88 -1.62
C SER A 201 8.62 -13.75 -0.35
N ARG A 202 9.72 -14.45 -0.06
CA ARG A 202 9.83 -15.37 1.09
C ARG A 202 11.27 -15.53 1.56
N ASN A 203 11.42 -16.29 2.63
CA ASN A 203 12.71 -16.88 3.01
C ASN A 203 13.10 -18.00 2.03
N HIS A 204 14.38 -18.07 1.74
CA HIS A 204 15.02 -19.08 0.90
C HIS A 204 16.12 -19.79 1.67
N GLU A 205 16.38 -21.03 1.29
CA GLU A 205 17.52 -21.83 1.75
C GLU A 205 18.69 -21.74 0.78
N GLU A 206 19.83 -22.35 1.11
CA GLU A 206 21.04 -22.30 0.28
C GLU A 206 20.82 -22.89 -1.12
N SER A 207 20.06 -23.98 -1.23
CA SER A 207 19.69 -24.59 -2.52
C SER A 207 18.84 -23.66 -3.39
N GLU A 208 18.16 -22.69 -2.76
CA GLU A 208 17.27 -21.72 -3.39
C GLU A 208 17.97 -20.37 -3.67
N ARG A 209 19.31 -20.30 -3.63
CA ARG A 209 20.06 -19.03 -3.79
C ARG A 209 19.72 -18.23 -5.05
N ASP A 210 19.36 -18.89 -6.15
CA ASP A 210 19.02 -18.19 -7.39
C ASP A 210 17.65 -17.48 -7.34
N TYR A 211 16.81 -17.81 -6.37
CA TYR A 211 15.57 -17.07 -6.06
C TYR A 211 15.81 -15.86 -5.15
N ALA A 212 16.97 -15.78 -4.51
CA ALA A 212 17.38 -14.69 -3.65
C ALA A 212 17.90 -13.50 -4.50
N VAL A 213 16.99 -12.87 -5.24
CA VAL A 213 17.29 -11.78 -6.19
C VAL A 213 16.44 -10.55 -5.93
N ALA A 214 17.09 -9.38 -5.90
CA ALA A 214 16.44 -8.07 -5.88
C ALA A 214 17.10 -7.15 -6.92
N CYS A 215 16.31 -6.43 -7.71
CA CYS A 215 16.82 -5.59 -8.79
C CYS A 215 15.81 -4.55 -9.30
N ALA A 216 16.27 -3.55 -10.06
CA ALA A 216 15.41 -2.63 -10.80
C ALA A 216 15.35 -2.98 -12.30
N VAL A 217 14.15 -3.06 -12.86
CA VAL A 217 13.88 -3.44 -14.26
C VAL A 217 12.96 -2.39 -14.92
N PRO A 218 13.30 -1.85 -16.10
CA PRO A 218 12.38 -1.00 -16.86
C PRO A 218 11.11 -1.77 -17.28
N CYS A 219 9.94 -1.14 -17.25
CA CYS A 219 8.70 -1.77 -17.70
C CYS A 219 8.72 -2.15 -19.19
N ASN A 220 9.52 -1.47 -20.01
CA ASN A 220 9.72 -1.78 -21.43
C ASN A 220 10.95 -2.66 -21.73
N ALA A 221 11.59 -3.23 -20.71
CA ALA A 221 12.74 -4.09 -20.93
C ALA A 221 12.37 -5.30 -21.80
N LYS A 222 13.27 -5.68 -22.73
CA LYS A 222 13.09 -6.86 -23.57
C LYS A 222 12.86 -8.10 -22.68
N GLY A 223 11.79 -8.83 -22.94
CA GLY A 223 11.39 -9.99 -22.15
C GLY A 223 10.32 -9.70 -21.09
N VAL A 224 10.09 -8.43 -20.73
CA VAL A 224 9.01 -8.02 -19.83
C VAL A 224 7.69 -7.95 -20.59
N LYS A 225 6.64 -8.59 -20.05
CA LYS A 225 5.28 -8.54 -20.60
C LYS A 225 4.26 -8.39 -19.48
N PHE A 226 3.25 -7.56 -19.67
CA PHE A 226 2.14 -7.42 -18.76
C PHE A 226 0.90 -8.11 -19.31
N ILE A 227 0.21 -8.86 -18.47
CA ILE A 227 -1.13 -9.35 -18.73
C ILE A 227 -2.04 -8.69 -17.69
N ALA A 228 -2.87 -7.78 -18.16
CA ALA A 228 -3.71 -6.94 -17.33
C ALA A 228 -4.78 -7.75 -16.58
N THR A 229 -5.31 -7.17 -15.51
CA THR A 229 -6.49 -7.70 -14.83
C THR A 229 -7.68 -7.66 -15.77
N ASP A 230 -8.60 -8.62 -15.62
CA ASP A 230 -9.91 -8.62 -16.27
C ASP A 230 -10.56 -7.22 -16.23
N SER A 231 -10.89 -6.69 -17.40
CA SER A 231 -11.40 -5.32 -17.54
C SER A 231 -12.80 -5.14 -16.93
N GLU A 232 -13.57 -6.22 -16.78
CA GLU A 232 -14.88 -6.19 -16.11
C GLU A 232 -14.74 -5.98 -14.59
N LEU A 233 -13.63 -6.43 -14.01
CA LEU A 233 -13.35 -6.32 -12.57
C LEU A 233 -12.61 -5.02 -12.21
N ALA A 234 -11.75 -4.54 -13.11
CA ALA A 234 -10.89 -3.39 -12.85
C ALA A 234 -10.68 -2.54 -14.12
N SER A 235 -11.45 -1.45 -14.24
CA SER A 235 -11.21 -0.44 -15.27
C SER A 235 -9.86 0.28 -15.00
N GLY A 236 -8.94 0.27 -15.96
CA GLY A 236 -7.80 1.18 -15.96
C GLY A 236 -6.42 0.60 -15.60
N GLY A 237 -6.11 -0.61 -16.07
CA GLY A 237 -4.74 -1.17 -16.01
C GLY A 237 -4.41 -2.01 -14.78
N GLY A 238 -5.32 -2.07 -13.80
CA GLY A 238 -5.39 -3.15 -12.81
C GLY A 238 -4.11 -3.48 -12.01
N HIS A 239 -4.05 -4.75 -11.61
CA HIS A 239 -2.96 -5.40 -10.88
C HIS A 239 -2.42 -6.55 -11.76
N PRO A 240 -1.65 -6.24 -12.82
CA PRO A 240 -1.28 -7.21 -13.85
C PRO A 240 -0.42 -8.36 -13.31
N MET A 241 -0.45 -9.44 -14.08
CA MET A 241 0.60 -10.43 -14.08
C MET A 241 1.79 -9.90 -14.91
N ILE A 242 2.98 -9.88 -14.33
CA ILE A 242 4.20 -9.42 -14.98
C ILE A 242 5.09 -10.62 -15.24
N ILE A 243 5.35 -10.90 -16.51
CA ILE A 243 6.22 -11.99 -16.97
C ILE A 243 7.62 -11.44 -17.19
N PHE A 244 8.61 -12.19 -16.70
CA PHE A 244 10.03 -11.99 -16.97
C PHE A 244 10.52 -13.19 -17.77
N ASP A 245 10.80 -12.96 -19.04
CA ASP A 245 11.22 -13.98 -20.00
C ASP A 245 12.61 -13.63 -20.52
N ASN A 246 13.63 -14.20 -19.88
CA ASN A 246 15.05 -13.99 -20.13
C ASN A 246 15.45 -12.51 -20.14
N VAL A 247 15.08 -11.80 -19.07
CA VAL A 247 15.32 -10.36 -18.93
C VAL A 247 16.74 -10.12 -18.42
N PHE A 248 17.53 -9.33 -19.16
CA PHE A 248 18.85 -8.91 -18.71
C PHE A 248 18.76 -7.75 -17.71
N VAL A 249 19.52 -7.85 -16.62
CA VAL A 249 19.65 -6.81 -15.60
C VAL A 249 21.14 -6.51 -15.39
N PRO A 250 21.60 -5.28 -15.66
CA PRO A 250 23.00 -4.94 -15.51
C PRO A 250 23.39 -4.79 -14.03
N ASN A 251 24.66 -5.03 -13.71
CA ASN A 251 25.17 -5.08 -12.34
C ASN A 251 24.77 -3.88 -11.47
N GLU A 252 24.78 -2.66 -12.02
CA GLU A 252 24.41 -1.44 -11.29
C GLU A 252 22.94 -1.36 -10.86
N ARG A 253 22.09 -2.27 -11.35
CA ARG A 253 20.67 -2.40 -10.98
C ARG A 253 20.36 -3.67 -10.19
N VAL A 254 21.38 -4.45 -9.82
CA VAL A 254 21.26 -5.64 -8.98
C VAL A 254 21.53 -5.26 -7.54
N PHE A 255 20.56 -5.50 -6.66
CA PHE A 255 20.55 -5.13 -5.24
C PHE A 255 20.65 -6.34 -4.28
N MET A 256 20.57 -7.55 -4.82
CA MET A 256 20.81 -8.84 -4.14
C MET A 256 20.86 -9.93 -5.23
N ALA A 257 21.77 -10.90 -5.13
CA ALA A 257 21.95 -11.91 -6.18
C ALA A 257 22.59 -13.23 -5.68
N GLY A 258 22.01 -13.84 -4.65
CA GLY A 258 22.44 -15.15 -4.14
C GLY A 258 22.57 -15.24 -2.61
N GLU A 259 22.50 -14.11 -1.91
CA GLU A 259 22.67 -14.00 -0.46
C GLU A 259 21.43 -14.48 0.31
N TRP A 260 21.06 -15.75 0.12
CA TRP A 260 19.82 -16.37 0.61
C TRP A 260 19.55 -16.14 2.11
N GLN A 261 20.58 -15.98 2.94
CA GLN A 261 20.48 -15.68 4.37
C GLN A 261 19.72 -14.36 4.64
N PHE A 262 19.73 -13.43 3.68
CA PHE A 262 19.06 -12.13 3.74
C PHE A 262 17.73 -12.10 2.99
N SER A 263 17.29 -13.19 2.37
CA SER A 263 16.07 -13.24 1.55
C SER A 263 14.81 -12.84 2.32
N ARG A 264 14.65 -13.32 3.56
CA ARG A 264 13.52 -12.91 4.42
C ARG A 264 13.60 -11.44 4.81
N LEU A 265 14.80 -10.93 5.11
CA LEU A 265 15.02 -9.52 5.43
C LEU A 265 14.60 -8.65 4.23
N MET A 266 15.08 -9.00 3.04
CA MET A 266 14.75 -8.31 1.80
C MET A 266 13.25 -8.39 1.49
N ALA A 267 12.64 -9.57 1.56
CA ALA A 267 11.22 -9.77 1.28
C ALA A 267 10.29 -8.97 2.21
N THR A 268 10.67 -8.82 3.48
CA THR A 268 9.88 -8.07 4.47
C THR A 268 10.22 -6.57 4.52
N SER A 269 11.30 -6.15 3.86
CA SER A 269 11.78 -4.76 3.89
C SER A 269 10.78 -3.76 3.30
N PHE A 270 10.07 -4.15 2.23
CA PHE A 270 8.98 -3.36 1.64
C PHE A 270 7.81 -3.15 2.63
N ALA A 271 7.36 -4.24 3.27
CA ALA A 271 6.22 -4.19 4.19
C ALA A 271 6.47 -3.32 5.43
N ARG A 272 7.76 -3.13 5.79
CA ARG A 272 8.20 -2.21 6.86
C ARG A 272 7.70 -0.77 6.64
N TYR A 273 7.67 -0.32 5.38
CA TYR A 273 7.19 1.01 5.01
C TYR A 273 5.75 0.97 4.52
N HIS A 274 5.42 -0.02 3.67
CA HIS A 274 4.16 0.01 2.92
C HIS A 274 2.91 -0.12 3.77
N ARG A 275 2.99 -0.74 4.95
CA ARG A 275 1.84 -0.79 5.88
C ARG A 275 1.46 0.60 6.41
N LEU A 276 2.40 1.54 6.53
CA LEU A 276 2.07 2.92 6.85
C LEU A 276 1.39 3.63 5.67
N THR A 277 1.96 3.46 4.48
CA THR A 277 1.38 3.99 3.25
C THR A 277 -0.06 3.51 3.09
N ALA A 278 -0.31 2.22 3.36
CA ALA A 278 -1.63 1.63 3.38
C ALA A 278 -2.57 2.22 4.43
N ALA A 279 -2.14 2.31 5.69
CA ALA A 279 -2.93 2.99 6.71
C ALA A 279 -3.31 4.43 6.30
N THR A 280 -2.45 5.10 5.53
CA THR A 280 -2.62 6.49 5.12
C THR A 280 -3.58 6.68 3.96
N TYR A 281 -3.46 5.93 2.86
CA TYR A 281 -4.47 6.03 1.78
C TYR A 281 -5.80 5.43 2.22
N LYS A 282 -5.76 4.38 3.06
CA LYS A 282 -6.97 3.73 3.54
C LYS A 282 -7.73 4.62 4.49
N SER A 283 -7.08 5.42 5.35
CA SER A 283 -7.80 6.37 6.21
C SER A 283 -8.66 7.36 5.41
N VAL A 284 -8.14 7.87 4.29
CA VAL A 284 -8.92 8.72 3.37
C VAL A 284 -10.07 7.93 2.72
N GLN A 285 -9.83 6.69 2.28
CA GLN A 285 -10.90 5.85 1.74
C GLN A 285 -12.00 5.56 2.77
N LEU A 286 -11.66 5.35 4.03
CA LEU A 286 -12.62 5.09 5.10
C LEU A 286 -13.41 6.34 5.47
N GLN A 287 -12.81 7.53 5.40
CA GLN A 287 -13.54 8.80 5.50
C GLN A 287 -14.59 8.92 4.38
N ILE A 288 -14.26 8.50 3.15
CA ILE A 288 -15.23 8.44 2.05
C ILE A 288 -16.36 7.45 2.37
N VAL A 289 -16.05 6.27 2.91
CA VAL A 289 -17.08 5.28 3.32
C VAL A 289 -18.03 5.87 4.37
N ALA A 290 -17.49 6.48 5.42
CA ALA A 290 -18.29 7.09 6.49
C ALA A 290 -19.14 8.27 5.99
N GLY A 291 -18.54 9.16 5.20
CA GLY A 291 -19.24 10.29 4.58
C GLY A 291 -20.33 9.84 3.60
N LEU A 292 -20.05 8.83 2.78
CA LEU A 292 -21.02 8.26 1.85
C LEU A 292 -22.19 7.60 2.58
N ALA A 293 -21.95 6.93 3.70
CA ALA A 293 -23.01 6.38 4.52
C ALA A 293 -23.90 7.48 5.11
N MET A 294 -23.32 8.59 5.58
CA MET A 294 -24.09 9.74 6.06
C MET A 294 -24.92 10.35 4.92
N LEU A 295 -24.32 10.60 3.75
CA LEU A 295 -25.03 11.11 2.58
C LEU A 295 -26.17 10.19 2.17
N MET A 296 -25.96 8.87 2.14
CA MET A 296 -27.04 7.93 1.84
C MET A 296 -28.15 7.96 2.89
N ALA A 297 -27.81 8.10 4.18
CA ALA A 297 -28.81 8.28 5.23
C ALA A 297 -29.60 9.59 5.05
N GLU A 298 -28.95 10.69 4.68
CA GLU A 298 -29.59 11.97 4.39
C GLU A 298 -30.49 11.90 3.15
N TYR A 299 -29.97 11.39 2.04
CA TYR A 299 -30.71 11.19 0.80
C TYR A 299 -31.90 10.26 0.96
N ASN A 300 -31.87 9.32 1.90
CA ASN A 300 -32.99 8.43 2.18
C ASN A 300 -33.89 8.94 3.33
N GLY A 301 -33.58 10.08 3.98
CA GLY A 301 -34.37 10.63 5.09
C GLY A 301 -34.27 9.84 6.41
N LEU A 302 -33.15 9.13 6.64
CA LEU A 302 -33.00 8.12 7.69
C LEU A 302 -32.17 8.58 8.92
N THR A 303 -31.70 9.82 8.95
CA THR A 303 -30.77 10.31 9.99
C THR A 303 -31.35 10.33 11.41
N HIS A 304 -32.67 10.27 11.57
CA HIS A 304 -33.33 10.20 12.89
C HIS A 304 -33.39 8.78 13.48
N ALA A 305 -33.25 7.74 12.66
CA ALA A 305 -33.39 6.36 13.11
C ALA A 305 -32.19 5.95 13.99
N THR A 306 -32.46 5.49 15.22
CA THR A 306 -31.43 5.09 16.19
C THR A 306 -30.46 4.05 15.63
N ARG A 307 -30.98 3.03 14.92
CA ARG A 307 -30.16 1.98 14.28
C ARG A 307 -29.20 2.54 13.23
N ILE A 308 -29.63 3.56 12.48
CA ILE A 308 -28.79 4.20 11.46
C ILE A 308 -27.69 5.02 12.12
N ARG A 309 -28.01 5.78 13.18
CA ARG A 309 -27.04 6.55 13.96
C ARG A 309 -25.95 5.67 14.58
N ASP A 310 -26.31 4.49 15.09
CA ASP A 310 -25.36 3.51 15.63
C ASP A 310 -24.37 3.04 14.55
N MET A 311 -24.85 2.64 13.38
CA MET A 311 -24.00 2.24 12.26
C MET A 311 -23.09 3.39 11.77
N LEU A 312 -23.62 4.61 11.71
CA LEU A 312 -22.84 5.80 11.33
C LEU A 312 -21.74 6.11 12.37
N ALA A 313 -22.04 6.00 13.66
CA ALA A 313 -21.05 6.16 14.73
C ALA A 313 -19.95 5.10 14.62
N TRP A 314 -20.31 3.85 14.33
CA TRP A 314 -19.32 2.79 14.11
C TRP A 314 -18.42 3.07 12.90
N LEU A 315 -18.99 3.53 11.78
CA LEU A 315 -18.21 3.88 10.58
C LEU A 315 -17.26 5.06 10.83
N ALA A 316 -17.68 6.04 11.63
CA ALA A 316 -16.82 7.15 12.03
C ALA A 316 -15.63 6.65 12.89
N MET A 317 -15.89 5.84 13.93
CA MET A 317 -14.83 5.22 14.75
C MET A 317 -13.85 4.40 13.89
N TYR A 318 -14.39 3.65 12.93
CA TYR A 318 -13.61 2.83 12.02
C TYR A 318 -12.61 3.65 11.18
N ALA A 319 -13.07 4.78 10.64
CA ALA A 319 -12.23 5.70 9.88
C ALA A 319 -11.19 6.42 10.76
N ASP A 320 -11.63 6.99 11.88
CA ASP A 320 -10.78 7.79 12.76
C ASP A 320 -9.70 6.96 13.47
N MET A 321 -10.01 5.71 13.85
CA MET A 321 -8.99 4.82 14.44
C MET A 321 -7.90 4.45 13.43
N THR A 322 -8.25 4.21 12.17
CA THR A 322 -7.24 3.97 11.12
C THR A 322 -6.32 5.17 10.95
N GLU A 323 -6.86 6.40 10.91
CA GLU A 323 -6.05 7.62 10.81
C GLU A 323 -5.18 7.83 12.06
N ALA A 324 -5.74 7.66 13.25
CA ALA A 324 -5.02 7.80 14.50
C ALA A 324 -3.82 6.84 14.59
N LEU A 325 -4.01 5.56 14.25
CA LEU A 325 -2.94 4.56 14.25
C LEU A 325 -1.87 4.86 13.20
N GLY A 326 -2.26 5.27 11.98
CA GLY A 326 -1.32 5.70 10.94
C GLY A 326 -0.50 6.92 11.37
N LYS A 327 -1.14 7.91 12.01
CA LYS A 327 -0.45 9.09 12.54
C LYS A 327 0.50 8.76 13.67
N ALA A 328 0.08 7.94 14.63
CA ALA A 328 0.94 7.47 15.71
C ALA A 328 2.15 6.70 15.18
N ALA A 329 1.94 5.85 14.16
CA ALA A 329 3.02 5.09 13.53
C ALA A 329 4.13 5.95 12.92
N ALA A 330 3.76 7.09 12.35
CA ALA A 330 4.71 8.03 11.77
C ALA A 330 5.41 8.91 12.83
N LEU A 331 4.68 9.36 13.86
CA LEU A 331 5.25 10.15 14.95
C LEU A 331 6.23 9.35 15.80
N ASP A 332 5.94 8.06 16.04
CA ASP A 332 6.83 7.16 16.79
C ASP A 332 7.76 6.35 15.86
N ALA A 333 8.17 6.96 14.74
CA ALA A 333 9.15 6.34 13.85
C ALA A 333 10.49 6.07 14.57
N LYS A 334 11.12 4.95 14.23
CA LYS A 334 12.43 4.55 14.78
C LYS A 334 13.52 4.75 13.74
N ILE A 335 14.65 5.29 14.17
CA ILE A 335 15.85 5.43 13.35
C ILE A 335 16.69 4.18 13.54
N ASP A 336 17.02 3.50 12.44
CA ASP A 336 17.92 2.36 12.47
C ASP A 336 19.37 2.86 12.62
N PRO A 337 20.09 2.49 13.70
CA PRO A 337 21.40 3.07 14.00
C PRO A 337 22.49 2.67 13.01
N GLU A 338 22.35 1.54 12.32
CA GLU A 338 23.35 1.03 11.38
C GLU A 338 23.20 1.64 9.99
N THR A 339 21.95 1.87 9.56
CA THR A 339 21.64 2.39 8.21
C THR A 339 21.29 3.88 8.21
N GLY A 340 20.99 4.47 9.38
CA GLY A 340 20.52 5.85 9.53
C GLY A 340 19.11 6.13 8.99
N LEU A 341 18.38 5.09 8.57
CA LEU A 341 17.05 5.24 7.98
C LEU A 341 15.97 5.30 9.06
N ALA A 342 15.07 6.27 8.94
CA ALA A 342 13.83 6.27 9.69
C ALA A 342 12.86 5.25 9.09
N ALA A 343 12.16 4.51 9.96
CA ALA A 343 11.09 3.60 9.60
C ALA A 343 9.90 3.81 10.56
N PRO A 344 8.66 3.68 10.06
CA PRO A 344 7.49 3.85 10.91
C PRO A 344 7.42 2.77 12.01
N ASN A 345 6.70 3.06 13.09
CA ASN A 345 6.48 2.07 14.14
C ASN A 345 5.75 0.84 13.56
N VAL A 346 6.43 -0.30 13.60
CA VAL A 346 5.94 -1.54 12.97
C VAL A 346 4.72 -2.10 13.71
N VAL A 347 4.63 -1.94 15.03
CA VAL A 347 3.45 -2.38 15.80
C VAL A 347 2.22 -1.60 15.38
N TYR A 348 2.29 -0.26 15.36
CA TYR A 348 1.15 0.58 15.00
C TYR A 348 0.71 0.43 13.54
N THR A 349 1.66 0.31 12.60
CA THR A 349 1.31 0.03 11.19
C THR A 349 0.63 -1.32 11.00
N ASN A 350 1.04 -2.36 11.73
CA ASN A 350 0.39 -3.67 11.71
C ASN A 350 -1.00 -3.62 12.33
N CYS A 351 -1.17 -2.92 13.45
CA CYS A 351 -2.49 -2.70 14.06
C CYS A 351 -3.43 -1.97 13.11
N ALA A 352 -2.97 -0.87 12.49
CA ALA A 352 -3.76 -0.12 11.51
C ALA A 352 -4.18 -1.02 10.33
N LYS A 353 -3.22 -1.74 9.75
CA LYS A 353 -3.49 -2.63 8.62
C LYS A 353 -4.45 -3.74 8.97
N PHE A 354 -4.28 -4.38 10.12
CA PHE A 354 -5.20 -5.43 10.56
C PHE A 354 -6.60 -4.84 10.80
N TRP A 355 -6.69 -3.73 11.52
CA TRP A 355 -7.95 -3.07 11.87
C TRP A 355 -8.79 -2.75 10.63
N PHE A 356 -8.22 -2.09 9.62
CA PHE A 356 -8.98 -1.79 8.40
C PHE A 356 -9.29 -3.04 7.57
N ALA A 357 -8.39 -4.02 7.52
CA ALA A 357 -8.57 -5.17 6.65
C ALA A 357 -9.66 -6.12 7.20
N ASP A 358 -9.61 -6.39 8.50
CA ASP A 358 -10.51 -7.32 9.19
C ASP A 358 -11.95 -6.78 9.24
N ASN A 359 -12.10 -5.46 9.35
CA ASN A 359 -13.41 -4.80 9.49
C ASN A 359 -14.00 -4.29 8.17
N TRP A 360 -13.32 -4.45 7.04
CA TRP A 360 -13.79 -3.95 5.73
C TRP A 360 -15.19 -4.45 5.38
N HIS A 361 -15.44 -5.76 5.49
CA HIS A 361 -16.73 -6.35 5.13
C HIS A 361 -17.85 -5.94 6.09
N GLN A 362 -17.54 -5.68 7.36
CA GLN A 362 -18.51 -5.13 8.31
C GLN A 362 -18.87 -3.68 7.95
N ALA A 363 -17.89 -2.87 7.53
CA ALA A 363 -18.16 -1.52 7.03
C ALA A 363 -19.02 -1.53 5.75
N MET A 364 -18.72 -2.43 4.82
CA MET A 364 -19.52 -2.59 3.59
C MET A 364 -20.93 -3.08 3.88
N LYS A 365 -21.11 -4.00 4.84
CA LYS A 365 -22.43 -4.44 5.31
C LYS A 365 -23.25 -3.25 5.83
N TYR A 366 -22.68 -2.40 6.68
CA TYR A 366 -23.37 -1.21 7.19
C TYR A 366 -23.68 -0.19 6.10
N LEU A 367 -22.74 0.07 5.19
CA LEU A 367 -22.98 0.96 4.06
C LEU A 367 -24.13 0.45 3.18
N GLN A 368 -24.16 -0.86 2.87
CA GLN A 368 -25.22 -1.48 2.07
C GLN A 368 -26.58 -1.45 2.79
N ASP A 369 -26.62 -1.71 4.10
CA ASP A 369 -27.84 -1.69 4.91
C ASP A 369 -28.44 -0.27 4.96
N ILE A 370 -27.61 0.76 5.19
CA ILE A 370 -28.04 2.16 5.14
C ILE A 370 -28.54 2.56 3.74
N THR A 371 -27.88 2.05 2.70
CA THR A 371 -28.17 2.41 1.30
C THR A 371 -29.47 1.79 0.79
N GLY A 372 -29.72 0.53 1.13
CA GLY A 372 -30.84 -0.26 0.65
C GLY A 372 -30.61 -0.92 -0.72
N GLY A 373 -31.58 -1.75 -1.14
CA GLY A 373 -31.46 -2.63 -2.31
C GLY A 373 -31.32 -1.93 -3.67
N ILE A 374 -31.60 -0.62 -3.75
CA ILE A 374 -31.42 0.15 -4.98
C ILE A 374 -29.94 0.18 -5.43
N ALA A 375 -28.99 0.02 -4.50
CA ALA A 375 -27.58 -0.14 -4.83
C ALA A 375 -27.32 -1.33 -5.76
N ALA A 376 -28.15 -2.36 -5.77
CA ALA A 376 -28.00 -3.50 -6.68
C ALA A 376 -28.79 -3.33 -7.99
N THR A 377 -29.87 -2.54 -7.98
CA THR A 377 -30.90 -2.57 -9.03
C THR A 377 -31.10 -1.25 -9.78
N MET A 378 -30.43 -0.16 -9.37
CA MET A 378 -30.47 1.14 -10.06
C MET A 378 -30.14 1.01 -11.56
N PRO A 379 -30.91 1.67 -12.45
CA PRO A 379 -30.60 1.86 -13.87
C PRO A 379 -29.20 2.47 -14.09
N SER A 380 -28.73 2.44 -15.34
CA SER A 380 -27.43 3.03 -15.65
C SER A 380 -27.51 4.56 -15.70
N MET A 381 -26.37 5.25 -15.55
CA MET A 381 -26.33 6.70 -15.76
C MET A 381 -26.65 7.08 -17.21
N LYS A 382 -26.47 6.18 -18.17
CA LYS A 382 -26.88 6.41 -19.56
C LYS A 382 -28.39 6.52 -19.69
N ASP A 383 -29.15 5.75 -18.90
CA ASP A 383 -30.60 5.86 -18.82
C ASP A 383 -31.03 7.19 -18.17
N TRP A 384 -30.24 7.69 -17.21
CA TRP A 384 -30.48 9.02 -16.62
C TRP A 384 -30.11 10.17 -17.57
N GLU A 385 -29.11 9.99 -18.44
CA GLU A 385 -28.73 10.96 -19.47
C GLU A 385 -29.71 11.00 -20.65
N ASN A 386 -30.45 9.91 -20.89
CA ASN A 386 -31.43 9.84 -21.97
C ASN A 386 -32.66 10.74 -21.67
N PRO A 387 -32.98 11.71 -22.57
CA PRO A 387 -34.09 12.65 -22.36
C PRO A 387 -35.47 12.02 -22.15
N GLU A 388 -35.72 10.83 -22.71
CA GLU A 388 -37.02 10.14 -22.58
C GLU A 388 -37.16 9.42 -21.23
N THR A 389 -36.10 8.80 -20.74
CA THR A 389 -36.11 8.02 -19.49
C THR A 389 -35.79 8.87 -18.26
N ARG A 390 -35.04 9.97 -18.42
CA ARG A 390 -34.64 10.86 -17.33
C ARG A 390 -35.81 11.33 -16.46
N PRO A 391 -36.95 11.83 -17.00
CA PRO A 391 -38.06 12.30 -16.17
C PRO A 391 -38.62 11.21 -15.26
N TYR A 392 -38.62 9.95 -15.71
CA TYR A 392 -39.05 8.82 -14.89
C TYR A 392 -38.05 8.49 -13.79
N ILE A 393 -36.75 8.50 -14.10
CA ILE A 393 -35.70 8.24 -13.12
C ILE A 393 -35.67 9.33 -12.04
N GLU A 394 -35.73 10.60 -12.45
CA GLU A 394 -35.83 11.74 -11.55
C GLU A 394 -37.05 11.62 -10.62
N LYS A 395 -38.20 11.18 -11.15
CA LYS A 395 -39.44 11.02 -10.37
C LYS A 395 -39.38 9.84 -9.40
N TYR A 396 -39.00 8.65 -9.88
CA TYR A 396 -39.15 7.40 -9.13
C TYR A 396 -37.94 7.02 -8.28
N LEU A 397 -36.76 7.58 -8.56
CA LEU A 397 -35.55 7.36 -7.75
C LEU A 397 -35.19 8.56 -6.86
N ALA A 398 -36.04 9.60 -6.83
CA ALA A 398 -35.94 10.68 -5.85
C ALA A 398 -35.90 10.12 -4.42
N GLY A 399 -35.09 10.76 -3.59
CA GLY A 399 -35.00 10.49 -2.15
C GLY A 399 -35.73 11.56 -1.35
N ASP A 400 -35.11 12.00 -0.25
CA ASP A 400 -35.52 13.18 0.49
C ASP A 400 -35.53 14.42 -0.41
N ALA A 401 -36.65 15.15 -0.41
CA ALA A 401 -36.92 16.27 -1.31
C ALA A 401 -35.93 17.44 -1.20
N ARG A 402 -35.08 17.46 -0.16
CA ARG A 402 -34.03 18.47 0.03
C ARG A 402 -32.86 18.31 -0.95
N TYR A 403 -32.71 17.14 -1.59
CA TYR A 403 -31.52 16.82 -2.39
C TYR A 403 -31.88 16.47 -3.84
N PRO A 404 -31.04 16.83 -4.83
CA PRO A 404 -31.21 16.40 -6.20
C PRO A 404 -31.09 14.88 -6.36
N THR A 405 -31.91 14.28 -7.23
CA THR A 405 -31.84 12.83 -7.52
C THR A 405 -30.46 12.43 -8.04
N GLU A 406 -29.84 13.26 -8.90
CA GLU A 406 -28.54 12.99 -9.49
C GLU A 406 -27.45 12.70 -8.43
N GLU A 407 -27.43 13.47 -7.33
CA GLU A 407 -26.45 13.27 -6.27
C GLU A 407 -26.61 11.89 -5.62
N ARG A 408 -27.85 11.48 -5.36
CA ARG A 408 -28.18 10.15 -4.83
C ARG A 408 -27.75 9.05 -5.81
N LEU A 409 -27.99 9.21 -7.12
CA LEU A 409 -27.58 8.23 -8.13
C LEU A 409 -26.04 8.08 -8.19
N ARG A 410 -25.31 9.19 -8.13
CA ARG A 410 -23.84 9.18 -8.09
C ARG A 410 -23.31 8.53 -6.81
N ALA A 411 -23.96 8.79 -5.66
CA ALA A 411 -23.63 8.12 -4.40
C ALA A 411 -23.85 6.60 -4.50
N LEU A 412 -24.95 6.14 -5.12
CA LEU A 412 -25.20 4.72 -5.37
C LEU A 412 -24.12 4.05 -6.23
N LEU A 413 -23.63 4.74 -7.27
CA LEU A 413 -22.49 4.25 -8.05
C LEU A 413 -21.22 4.11 -7.20
N MET A 414 -20.98 5.05 -6.29
CA MET A 414 -19.84 4.96 -5.38
C MET A 414 -19.99 3.79 -4.39
N VAL A 415 -21.21 3.54 -3.87
CA VAL A 415 -21.50 2.37 -3.03
C VAL A 415 -21.17 1.07 -3.78
N ARG A 416 -21.62 0.95 -5.05
CA ARG A 416 -21.28 -0.21 -5.91
C ARG A 416 -19.77 -0.37 -6.08
N ARG A 417 -19.06 0.72 -6.35
CA ARG A 417 -17.60 0.70 -6.56
C ARG A 417 -16.87 0.23 -5.30
N LEU A 418 -17.19 0.81 -4.14
CA LEU A 418 -16.55 0.45 -2.86
C LEU A 418 -16.90 -0.98 -2.44
N GLY A 419 -18.15 -1.41 -2.66
CA GLY A 419 -18.61 -2.76 -2.34
C GLY A 419 -18.21 -3.84 -3.35
N SER A 420 -17.48 -3.51 -4.41
CA SER A 420 -17.07 -4.47 -5.45
C SER A 420 -16.14 -5.57 -4.92
N THR A 421 -16.18 -6.73 -5.57
CA THR A 421 -15.28 -7.87 -5.30
C THR A 421 -13.81 -7.44 -5.30
N PHE A 422 -13.43 -6.60 -6.26
CA PHE A 422 -12.08 -6.05 -6.37
C PHE A 422 -11.66 -5.28 -5.12
N ASN A 423 -12.46 -4.31 -4.65
CA ASN A 423 -12.14 -3.52 -3.46
C ASN A 423 -12.20 -4.34 -2.17
N GLY A 424 -13.11 -5.32 -2.09
CA GLY A 424 -13.23 -6.25 -0.97
C GLY A 424 -11.98 -7.11 -0.78
N ILE A 425 -11.62 -7.89 -1.81
CA ILE A 425 -10.50 -8.83 -1.73
C ILE A 425 -9.17 -8.10 -1.55
N LEU A 426 -8.96 -6.98 -2.27
CA LEU A 426 -7.74 -6.20 -2.14
C LEU A 426 -7.58 -5.60 -0.73
N SER A 427 -8.65 -5.08 -0.13
CA SER A 427 -8.57 -4.51 1.23
C SER A 427 -8.14 -5.53 2.29
N VAL A 428 -8.44 -6.82 2.08
CA VAL A 428 -8.04 -7.91 3.00
C VAL A 428 -6.59 -8.34 2.78
N HIS A 429 -6.19 -8.52 1.52
CA HIS A 429 -4.94 -9.20 1.15
C HIS A 429 -3.75 -8.28 0.86
N ALA A 430 -3.99 -7.02 0.49
CA ALA A 430 -2.92 -6.05 0.28
C ALA A 430 -2.06 -5.93 1.56
N GLU A 431 -0.76 -5.66 1.40
CA GLU A 431 0.24 -5.60 2.50
C GLU A 431 0.40 -6.89 3.32
N GLY A 432 -0.13 -8.01 2.82
CA GLY A 432 -0.10 -9.34 3.43
C GLY A 432 -1.42 -9.72 4.08
N SER A 433 -1.79 -11.00 4.01
CA SER A 433 -3.05 -11.51 4.57
C SER A 433 -3.12 -11.39 6.10
N LEU A 434 -4.33 -11.44 6.67
CA LEU A 434 -4.62 -11.17 8.10
C LEU A 434 -3.70 -11.90 9.10
N ALA A 435 -3.36 -13.16 8.82
CA ALA A 435 -2.48 -13.96 9.67
C ALA A 435 -1.07 -13.34 9.81
N ALA A 436 -0.56 -12.68 8.77
CA ALA A 436 0.75 -12.08 8.78
C ALA A 436 0.87 -10.97 9.83
N GLN A 437 -0.16 -10.12 9.96
CA GLN A 437 -0.15 -9.04 10.95
C GLN A 437 -0.24 -9.57 12.37
N ARG A 438 -1.14 -10.54 12.62
CA ARG A 438 -1.27 -11.16 13.95
C ARG A 438 0.03 -11.81 14.40
N MET A 439 0.71 -12.52 13.50
CA MET A 439 2.00 -13.12 13.79
C MET A 439 3.08 -12.06 14.10
N THR A 440 3.15 -10.97 13.31
CA THR A 440 4.09 -9.88 13.59
C THR A 440 3.79 -9.23 14.94
N ILE A 441 2.53 -8.95 15.27
CA ILE A 441 2.14 -8.37 16.56
C ILE A 441 2.49 -9.30 17.72
N TYR A 442 2.23 -10.60 17.59
CA TYR A 442 2.62 -11.57 18.63
C TYR A 442 4.14 -11.60 18.86
N GLN A 443 4.93 -11.57 17.78
CA GLN A 443 6.40 -11.58 17.86
C GLN A 443 6.98 -10.28 18.42
N MET A 444 6.35 -9.15 18.14
CA MET A 444 6.83 -7.82 18.54
C MET A 444 6.22 -7.29 19.84
N ALA A 445 5.21 -7.97 20.38
CA ALA A 445 4.61 -7.59 21.64
C ALA A 445 5.66 -7.69 22.77
N ASP A 446 5.70 -6.65 23.60
CA ASP A 446 6.54 -6.60 24.78
C ASP A 446 5.89 -7.41 25.91
N TRP A 447 5.95 -8.75 25.76
CA TRP A 447 5.36 -9.68 26.70
C TRP A 447 6.00 -9.57 28.09
N GLU A 448 7.27 -9.21 28.18
CA GLU A 448 7.93 -9.00 29.47
C GLU A 448 7.36 -7.78 30.19
N ARG A 449 7.14 -6.67 29.48
CA ARG A 449 6.45 -5.51 30.05
C ARG A 449 5.02 -5.81 30.48
N PHE A 450 4.25 -6.54 29.68
CA PHE A 450 2.88 -6.91 30.04
C PHE A 450 2.82 -7.86 31.24
N LYS A 451 3.70 -8.87 31.28
CA LYS A 451 3.83 -9.74 32.46
C LYS A 451 4.27 -8.94 33.67
N ALA A 452 5.20 -8.00 33.54
CA ALA A 452 5.67 -7.16 34.63
C ALA A 452 4.56 -6.30 35.23
N ALA A 453 3.71 -5.69 34.39
CA ALA A 453 2.53 -4.95 34.82
C ALA A 453 1.56 -5.85 35.62
N ALA A 454 1.29 -7.07 35.11
CA ALA A 454 0.43 -8.03 35.80
C ALA A 454 1.04 -8.53 37.12
N ARG A 455 2.34 -8.86 37.14
CA ARG A 455 3.08 -9.26 38.34
C ARG A 455 2.98 -8.20 39.41
N ARG A 456 3.25 -6.95 39.06
CA ARG A 456 3.07 -5.79 39.94
C ARG A 456 1.65 -5.72 40.51
N ALA A 457 0.62 -5.85 39.68
CA ALA A 457 -0.78 -5.78 40.11
C ALA A 457 -1.16 -6.93 41.08
N MET A 458 -0.46 -8.07 40.99
CA MET A 458 -0.60 -9.21 41.90
C MET A 458 0.29 -9.11 43.16
N GLY A 459 1.02 -8.02 43.34
CA GLY A 459 1.97 -7.86 44.45
C GLY A 459 3.29 -8.63 44.27
N LEU A 460 3.57 -9.13 43.08
CA LEU A 460 4.79 -9.90 42.78
C LEU A 460 5.90 -8.98 42.24
N PRO A 461 7.16 -9.22 42.63
CA PRO A 461 8.31 -8.47 42.10
C PRO A 461 8.56 -8.79 40.63
N THR A 462 9.22 -7.88 39.92
CA THR A 462 9.60 -8.00 38.51
C THR A 462 10.89 -7.24 38.25
N ASP A 463 11.72 -7.71 37.32
CA ASP A 463 12.98 -7.05 36.97
C ASP A 463 12.83 -6.07 35.79
N HIS A 464 11.62 -5.95 35.24
CA HIS A 464 11.37 -5.08 34.10
C HIS A 464 11.61 -3.61 34.46
N PRO A 465 12.39 -2.83 33.67
CA PRO A 465 12.81 -1.48 34.01
C PRO A 465 11.68 -0.51 34.38
N GLU A 466 10.52 -0.61 33.73
CA GLU A 466 9.36 0.25 34.01
C GLU A 466 8.68 -0.04 35.36
N PHE A 467 8.84 -1.24 35.91
CA PHE A 467 8.05 -1.72 37.05
C PHE A 467 8.87 -2.14 38.27
N LYS A 468 10.17 -2.42 38.09
CA LYS A 468 11.06 -2.95 39.13
C LYS A 468 11.15 -2.07 40.37
N ASP A 469 11.12 -0.76 40.19
CA ASP A 469 11.30 0.22 41.27
C ASP A 469 9.96 0.70 41.85
N LEU A 470 8.84 0.20 41.33
CA LEU A 470 7.52 0.61 41.78
C LEU A 470 7.04 -0.28 42.94
N PRO A 471 6.34 0.25 43.97
CA PRO A 471 5.91 -0.52 45.14
C PRO A 471 4.86 -1.57 44.79
N THR A 472 5.00 -2.83 45.21
CA THR A 472 4.05 -3.92 44.91
C THR A 472 2.72 -3.80 45.65
N GLU A 473 2.67 -2.95 46.66
CA GLU A 473 1.45 -2.59 47.37
C GLU A 473 1.00 -1.17 47.04
N ALA A 474 -0.21 -0.83 47.45
CA ALA A 474 -0.70 0.54 47.36
C ALA A 474 0.32 1.51 48.00
N PRO A 475 0.79 2.53 47.26
CA PRO A 475 1.81 3.47 47.76
C PRO A 475 1.30 4.32 48.93
N TRP A 476 -0.02 4.41 49.09
CA TRP A 476 -0.68 5.06 50.20
C TRP A 476 -1.38 4.02 51.08
N LYS A 477 -1.15 4.08 52.39
CA LYS A 477 -1.82 3.24 53.39
C LYS A 477 -2.81 4.10 54.17
N MET A 478 -4.03 3.58 54.35
CA MET A 478 -5.02 4.23 55.18
C MET A 478 -4.52 4.30 56.63
N PRO A 479 -4.68 5.44 57.33
CA PRO A 479 -4.38 5.51 58.75
C PRO A 479 -5.19 4.46 59.50
N GLU A 480 -4.54 3.69 60.37
CA GLU A 480 -5.26 2.77 61.25
C GLU A 480 -6.26 3.57 62.09
N ARG A 481 -7.55 3.22 62.01
CA ARG A 481 -8.54 3.77 62.95
C ARG A 481 -8.17 3.22 64.32
N GLY A 482 -7.54 4.07 65.13
CA GLY A 482 -6.96 3.69 66.41
C GLY A 482 -7.87 2.80 67.26
N GLN A 483 -7.25 1.78 67.82
CA GLN A 483 -7.70 1.12 69.04
C GLN A 483 -8.20 2.21 70.00
N LYS A 484 -9.49 2.20 70.31
CA LYS A 484 -10.03 2.98 71.42
C LYS A 484 -9.32 2.50 72.69
N LYS A 485 -8.66 3.43 73.38
CA LYS A 485 -8.19 3.25 74.75
C LYS A 485 -9.33 2.88 75.68
#